data_AF-A0A9W9A314-F1
#
_entry.id   AF-A0A9W9A314-F1
#
_cell.length_a   1.000
_cell.length_b   1.000
_cell.length_c   1.000
_cell.angle_alpha   90.00
_cell.angle_beta   90.00
_cell.angle_gamma   90.00
#
_symmetry.space_group_name_H-M   'P 1'
#
loop_
_entity.id
_entity.type
_entity.pdbx_description
1 polymer ?
#
loop_
_entity_poly.entity_id
_entity_poly.type
_entity_poly.pdbx_seq_one_letter_code
_entity_poly.pdbx_strand_id
1 'polypeptide(L)'
;MPAPEVTVPPNYPRPIVKHVNLMVDTYLANATVEDLRCAVRGLLASGTSGTASAFSAAARKHICESGALLPPNPEFLFDRDVGNGEISPTQTLKEVIARARTVYGVGMGFASLEILLSIVEATIGTNWKTDGSTAEILTEVDADIVQAIQSCKEELETDRVKERDTARRIVDKLQRAIQDSSREGVLVFEKAAHSIQYWKF
;
A
#
# COMPACT_ATOMS: atom_id res chain seq x y z
N MET A 1 5.68 46.91 25.76
CA MET A 1 5.08 46.00 26.76
C MET A 1 5.65 44.61 26.53
N PRO A 2 6.23 43.94 27.54
CA PRO A 2 6.59 42.52 27.41
C PRO A 2 5.32 41.65 27.38
N ALA A 3 5.37 40.53 26.64
CA ALA A 3 4.26 39.60 26.46
C ALA A 3 4.04 38.74 27.72
N PRO A 4 2.78 38.31 28.01
CA PRO A 4 2.47 37.56 29.22
C PRO A 4 2.99 36.12 29.15
N GLU A 5 3.62 35.68 30.24
CA GLU A 5 4.10 34.31 30.41
C GLU A 5 2.93 33.35 30.63
N VAL A 6 2.81 32.35 29.75
CA VAL A 6 1.84 31.27 29.88
C VAL A 6 2.48 30.13 30.67
N THR A 7 1.98 29.90 31.89
CA THR A 7 2.35 28.73 32.70
C THR A 7 1.68 27.48 32.11
N VAL A 8 2.49 26.56 31.57
CA VAL A 8 2.01 25.29 31.02
C VAL A 8 2.13 24.19 32.10
N PRO A 9 1.07 23.41 32.37
CA PRO A 9 1.11 22.35 33.39
C PRO A 9 2.05 21.18 33.02
N PRO A 10 2.69 20.53 34.01
CA PRO A 10 3.93 19.77 33.82
C PRO A 10 3.79 18.33 33.29
N ASN A 11 2.66 17.91 32.74
CA ASN A 11 2.43 16.47 32.50
C ASN A 11 1.77 16.07 31.16
N TYR A 12 1.96 16.86 30.11
CA TYR A 12 1.72 16.37 28.75
C TYR A 12 3.07 16.13 28.05
N PRO A 13 3.42 14.88 27.67
CA PRO A 13 4.53 14.64 26.77
C PRO A 13 4.14 15.16 25.39
N ARG A 14 4.26 16.47 25.18
CA ARG A 14 4.29 17.03 23.83
C ARG A 14 5.55 16.49 23.17
N PRO A 15 5.47 15.86 22.00
CA PRO A 15 6.65 15.57 21.21
C PRO A 15 7.40 16.89 21.05
N ILE A 16 8.62 16.99 21.57
CA ILE A 16 9.49 18.13 21.30
C ILE A 16 9.84 18.00 19.82
N VAL A 17 9.15 18.75 18.98
CA VAL A 17 9.53 18.95 17.58
C VAL A 17 10.83 19.76 17.63
N LYS A 18 11.96 19.06 17.78
CA LYS A 18 13.26 19.69 17.61
C LYS A 18 13.34 20.12 16.15
N HIS A 19 13.68 21.39 15.91
CA HIS A 19 13.97 21.88 14.57
C HIS A 19 14.90 20.89 13.87
N VAL A 20 14.52 20.47 12.66
CA VAL A 20 15.43 19.70 11.81
C VAL A 20 16.62 20.63 11.54
N ASN A 21 17.82 20.08 11.68
CA ASN A 21 19.06 20.85 11.52
C ASN A 21 19.14 21.35 10.06
N LEU A 22 19.48 22.62 9.86
CA LEU A 22 19.62 23.23 8.52
C LEU A 22 20.52 22.41 7.57
N MET A 23 21.58 21.79 8.10
CA MET A 23 22.47 20.92 7.31
C MET A 23 21.77 19.63 6.88
N VAL A 24 20.91 19.07 7.73
CA VAL A 24 20.11 17.88 7.42
C VAL A 24 19.03 18.25 6.41
N ASP A 25 18.33 19.39 6.58
CA ASP A 25 17.35 19.86 5.62
C ASP A 25 17.98 20.11 4.24
N THR A 26 19.17 20.72 4.22
CA THR A 26 19.92 20.94 2.98
C THR A 26 20.30 19.60 2.32
N TYR A 27 20.75 18.61 3.10
CA TYR A 27 21.01 17.26 2.57
C TYR A 27 19.72 16.61 2.02
N LEU A 28 18.62 16.61 2.78
CA LEU A 28 17.35 16.02 2.36
C LEU A 28 16.78 16.65 1.09
N ALA A 29 16.97 17.97 0.90
CA ALA A 29 16.51 18.69 -0.28
C ALA A 29 17.32 18.39 -1.55
N ASN A 30 18.56 17.93 -1.42
CA ASN A 30 19.50 17.77 -2.55
C ASN A 30 19.96 16.32 -2.78
N ALA A 31 19.77 15.42 -1.81
CA ALA A 31 20.14 14.02 -1.92
C ALA A 31 19.31 13.32 -3.00
N THR A 32 19.94 12.38 -3.71
CA THR A 32 19.22 11.52 -4.65
C THR A 32 18.32 10.55 -3.91
N VAL A 33 17.31 9.99 -4.59
CA VAL A 33 16.44 8.96 -4.01
C VAL A 33 17.24 7.75 -3.50
N GLU A 34 18.33 7.39 -4.19
CA GLU A 34 19.16 6.26 -3.77
C GLU A 34 20.02 6.59 -2.56
N ASP A 35 20.55 7.82 -2.46
CA ASP A 35 21.26 8.27 -1.27
C ASP A 35 20.35 8.26 -0.03
N LEU A 36 19.13 8.78 -0.17
CA LEU A 36 18.12 8.76 0.89
C LEU A 36 17.78 7.32 1.30
N ARG A 37 17.60 6.42 0.33
CA ARG A 37 17.29 5.01 0.60
C ARG A 37 18.45 4.31 1.32
N CYS A 38 19.70 4.57 0.93
CA CYS A 38 20.88 4.08 1.60
C CYS A 38 21.00 4.61 3.04
N ALA A 39 20.84 5.92 3.23
CA ALA A 39 20.91 6.56 4.54
C ALA A 39 19.82 6.04 5.50
N VAL A 40 18.57 5.93 5.02
CA VAL A 40 17.46 5.39 5.81
C VAL A 40 17.70 3.92 6.17
N ARG A 41 18.14 3.08 5.23
CA ARG A 41 18.48 1.68 5.54
C ARG A 41 19.60 1.58 6.56
N GLY A 42 20.65 2.39 6.44
CA GLY A 42 21.73 2.47 7.43
C GLY A 42 21.23 2.86 8.81
N LEU A 43 20.36 3.87 8.89
CA LEU A 43 19.73 4.31 10.14
C LEU A 43 18.85 3.22 10.76
N LEU A 44 18.06 2.51 9.94
CA LEU A 44 17.19 1.43 10.39
C LEU A 44 17.98 0.21 10.86
N ALA A 45 19.12 -0.09 10.22
CA ALA A 45 19.98 -1.22 10.56
C ALA A 45 20.86 -0.98 11.80
N SER A 46 21.33 0.26 12.01
CA SER A 46 22.22 0.63 13.12
C SER A 46 21.51 1.32 14.29
N GLY A 47 20.22 1.65 14.12
CA GLY A 47 19.42 2.37 15.11
C GLY A 47 19.16 1.55 16.37
N THR A 48 18.80 2.25 17.44
CA THR A 48 18.36 1.62 18.70
C THR A 48 17.03 0.89 18.51
N SER A 49 16.71 -0.03 19.42
CA SER A 49 15.43 -0.75 19.42
C SER A 49 14.26 0.24 19.36
N GLY A 50 13.37 0.06 18.40
CA GLY A 50 12.22 0.93 18.17
C GLY A 50 12.37 1.95 17.04
N THR A 51 13.57 2.19 16.51
CA THR A 51 13.79 3.11 15.37
C THR A 51 12.95 2.72 14.14
N ALA A 52 12.93 1.43 13.80
CA ALA A 52 12.11 0.92 12.70
C ALA A 52 10.60 1.08 12.95
N SER A 53 10.13 0.83 14.18
CA SER A 53 8.73 1.02 14.53
C SER A 53 8.31 2.49 14.45
N ALA A 54 9.16 3.40 14.93
CA ALA A 54 8.93 4.85 14.86
C ALA A 54 8.92 5.35 13.41
N PHE A 55 9.85 4.88 12.57
CA PHE A 55 9.86 5.18 11.13
C PHE A 55 8.57 4.72 10.46
N SER A 56 8.16 3.46 10.66
CA SER A 56 6.92 2.94 10.07
C SER A 56 5.69 3.69 10.58
N ALA A 57 5.67 4.12 11.86
CA ALA A 57 4.58 4.94 12.40
C ALA A 57 4.51 6.33 11.74
N ALA A 58 5.65 6.99 11.52
CA ALA A 58 5.72 8.27 10.82
C ALA A 58 5.30 8.12 9.34
N ALA A 59 5.76 7.06 8.66
CA ALA A 59 5.39 6.76 7.28
C ALA A 59 3.89 6.50 7.13
N ARG A 60 3.29 5.68 8.01
CA ARG A 60 1.83 5.46 8.03
C ARG A 60 1.06 6.76 8.24
N LYS A 61 1.49 7.61 9.19
CA LYS A 61 0.84 8.90 9.44
C LYS A 61 0.84 9.76 8.16
N HIS A 62 1.98 9.87 7.48
CA HIS A 62 2.09 10.62 6.25
C HIS A 62 1.18 10.06 5.13
N ILE A 63 1.13 8.74 4.98
CA ILE A 63 0.26 8.06 4.00
C ILE A 63 -1.23 8.34 4.25
N CYS A 64 -1.65 8.33 5.51
CA CYS A 64 -3.02 8.69 5.88
C CYS A 64 -3.37 10.14 5.52
N GLU A 65 -2.39 11.06 5.65
CA GLU A 65 -2.56 12.49 5.39
C GLU A 65 -2.47 12.84 3.89
N SER A 66 -1.77 12.03 3.08
CA SER A 66 -1.54 12.29 1.66
C SER A 66 -2.67 11.83 0.73
N GLY A 67 -3.71 11.17 1.27
CA GLY A 67 -4.79 10.61 0.46
C GLY A 67 -4.42 9.33 -0.30
N ALA A 68 -3.25 8.73 -0.01
CA ALA A 68 -2.76 7.54 -0.68
C ALA A 68 -3.63 6.28 -0.46
N LEU A 69 -4.54 6.32 0.52
CA LEU A 69 -5.48 5.24 0.84
C LEU A 69 -6.76 5.26 -0.01
N LEU A 70 -6.98 6.30 -0.81
CA LEU A 70 -8.21 6.42 -1.60
C LEU A 70 -8.24 5.36 -2.71
N PRO A 71 -9.34 4.58 -2.83
CA PRO A 71 -9.51 3.64 -3.94
C PRO A 71 -9.35 4.36 -5.28
N PRO A 72 -8.63 3.77 -6.24
CA PRO A 72 -8.54 4.34 -7.59
C PRO A 72 -9.89 4.22 -8.29
N ASN A 73 -10.13 5.08 -9.28
CA ASN A 73 -11.27 4.89 -10.18
C ASN A 73 -10.91 3.78 -11.21
N PRO A 74 -11.67 2.66 -11.26
CA PRO A 74 -11.40 1.54 -12.16
C PRO A 74 -11.32 1.91 -13.64
N GLU A 75 -12.07 2.93 -14.07
CA GLU A 75 -12.18 3.36 -15.48
C GLU A 75 -10.85 3.90 -16.05
N PHE A 76 -9.90 4.29 -15.20
CA PHE A 76 -8.60 4.82 -15.64
C PHE A 76 -7.45 3.81 -15.52
N LEU A 77 -7.73 2.58 -15.08
CA LEU A 77 -6.70 1.55 -14.90
C LEU A 77 -6.31 0.89 -16.23
N PHE A 78 -7.25 0.82 -17.16
CA PHE A 78 -7.05 0.14 -18.43
C PHE A 78 -7.64 0.95 -19.59
N ASP A 79 -6.87 1.07 -20.67
CA ASP A 79 -7.38 1.58 -21.94
C ASP A 79 -7.99 0.43 -22.74
N ARG A 80 -9.14 0.67 -23.37
CA ARG A 80 -9.77 -0.32 -24.26
C ARG A 80 -9.44 0.00 -25.71
N ASP A 81 -8.91 -0.99 -26.42
CA ASP A 81 -8.75 -0.92 -27.86
C ASP A 81 -10.12 -0.94 -28.55
N VAL A 82 -10.35 0.02 -29.44
CA VAL A 82 -11.65 0.22 -30.11
C VAL A 82 -11.92 -0.87 -31.17
N GLY A 83 -10.87 -1.52 -31.69
CA GLY A 83 -10.96 -2.52 -32.75
C GLY A 83 -11.28 -3.92 -32.24
N ASN A 84 -10.61 -4.37 -31.18
CA ASN A 84 -10.77 -5.74 -30.66
C ASN A 84 -11.33 -5.82 -29.23
N GLY A 85 -11.53 -4.67 -28.56
CA GLY A 85 -12.04 -4.60 -27.19
C GLY A 85 -11.07 -5.09 -26.13
N GLU A 86 -9.78 -5.30 -26.47
CA GLU A 86 -8.76 -5.72 -25.52
C GLU A 86 -8.35 -4.58 -24.61
N ILE A 87 -8.07 -4.90 -23.35
CA ILE A 87 -7.54 -3.94 -22.38
C ILE A 87 -6.01 -3.91 -22.38
N SER A 88 -5.46 -2.70 -22.27
CA SER A 88 -4.02 -2.44 -22.10
C SER A 88 -3.76 -1.61 -20.83
N PRO A 89 -2.67 -1.87 -20.09
CA PRO A 89 -2.40 -1.18 -18.83
C PRO A 89 -2.05 0.29 -19.04
N THR A 90 -2.67 1.17 -18.26
CA THR A 90 -2.35 2.60 -18.29
C THR A 90 -1.14 2.93 -17.41
N GLN A 91 -0.63 4.15 -17.54
CA GLN A 91 0.37 4.68 -16.59
C GLN A 91 -0.22 4.82 -15.18
N THR A 92 -1.51 5.17 -15.07
CA THR A 92 -2.23 5.26 -13.80
C THR A 92 -2.26 3.92 -13.06
N LEU A 93 -2.44 2.80 -13.76
CA LEU A 93 -2.36 1.47 -13.14
C LEU A 93 -0.99 1.23 -12.49
N LYS A 94 0.11 1.59 -13.16
CA LYS A 94 1.47 1.43 -12.59
C LYS A 94 1.66 2.27 -11.33
N GLU A 95 1.12 3.48 -11.32
CA GLU A 95 1.12 4.36 -10.14
C GLU A 95 0.29 3.79 -8.99
N VAL A 96 -0.89 3.24 -9.29
CA VAL A 96 -1.75 2.58 -8.31
C VAL A 96 -1.08 1.34 -7.70
N ILE A 97 -0.39 0.54 -8.52
CA ILE A 97 0.40 -0.60 -8.03
C ILE A 97 1.51 -0.11 -7.10
N ALA A 98 2.33 0.86 -7.52
CA ALA A 98 3.38 1.42 -6.68
C ALA A 98 2.85 2.00 -5.35
N ARG A 99 1.66 2.61 -5.39
CA ARG A 99 0.95 3.09 -4.22
C ARG A 99 0.52 1.93 -3.30
N ALA A 100 -0.09 0.88 -3.83
CA ALA A 100 -0.43 -0.32 -3.05
C ALA A 100 0.81 -0.91 -2.36
N ARG A 101 1.94 -0.99 -3.07
CA ARG A 101 3.25 -1.43 -2.53
C ARG A 101 3.75 -0.57 -1.39
N THR A 102 3.59 0.75 -1.52
CA THR A 102 3.93 1.70 -0.45
C THR A 102 3.07 1.47 0.79
N VAL A 103 1.77 1.22 0.61
CA VAL A 103 0.81 1.03 1.72
C VAL A 103 1.05 -0.30 2.46
N TYR A 104 1.16 -1.44 1.76
CA TYR A 104 1.44 -2.70 2.47
C TYR A 104 2.87 -2.72 3.06
N GLY A 105 3.82 -2.00 2.46
CA GLY A 105 5.22 -1.93 2.91
C GLY A 105 5.39 -1.23 4.25
N VAL A 106 4.44 -0.40 4.67
CA VAL A 106 4.43 0.23 6.02
C VAL A 106 3.57 -0.52 7.03
N GLY A 107 3.09 -1.72 6.66
CA GLY A 107 2.27 -2.58 7.52
C GLY A 107 0.79 -2.20 7.57
N MET A 108 0.26 -1.62 6.50
CA MET A 108 -1.18 -1.34 6.31
C MET A 108 -1.76 -2.28 5.25
N GLY A 109 -1.75 -3.58 5.54
CA GLY A 109 -2.13 -4.61 4.58
C GLY A 109 -3.56 -4.46 4.09
N PHE A 110 -4.53 -4.24 5.00
CA PHE A 110 -5.95 -4.21 4.61
C PHE A 110 -6.27 -3.03 3.71
N ALA A 111 -5.71 -1.86 4.01
CA ALA A 111 -5.88 -0.68 3.15
C ALA A 111 -5.23 -0.88 1.77
N SER A 112 -4.12 -1.61 1.69
CA SER A 112 -3.52 -1.98 0.41
C SER A 112 -4.38 -2.98 -0.38
N LEU A 113 -5.01 -3.95 0.30
CA LEU A 113 -5.93 -4.88 -0.35
C LEU A 113 -7.13 -4.19 -0.98
N GLU A 114 -7.66 -3.12 -0.39
CA GLU A 114 -8.76 -2.35 -1.02
C GLU A 114 -8.32 -1.66 -2.32
N ILE A 115 -7.06 -1.20 -2.39
CA ILE A 115 -6.48 -0.64 -3.63
C ILE A 115 -6.33 -1.74 -4.68
N LEU A 116 -5.76 -2.89 -4.31
CA LEU A 116 -5.53 -4.02 -5.22
C LEU A 116 -6.84 -4.65 -5.68
N LEU A 117 -7.86 -4.70 -4.82
CA LEU A 117 -9.22 -5.16 -5.15
C LEU A 117 -9.79 -4.38 -6.33
N SER A 118 -9.60 -3.06 -6.37
CA SER A 118 -10.11 -2.22 -7.47
C SER A 118 -9.46 -2.60 -8.82
N ILE A 119 -8.21 -3.08 -8.81
CA ILE A 119 -7.53 -3.58 -10.01
C ILE A 119 -8.13 -4.92 -10.43
N VAL A 120 -8.34 -5.85 -9.49
CA VAL A 120 -8.96 -7.15 -9.78
C VAL A 120 -10.36 -6.95 -10.36
N GLU A 121 -11.19 -6.10 -9.74
CA GLU A 121 -12.54 -5.78 -10.22
C GLU A 121 -12.53 -5.19 -11.64
N ALA A 122 -11.57 -4.34 -11.96
CA ALA A 122 -11.43 -3.76 -13.30
C ALA A 122 -11.09 -4.79 -14.40
N THR A 123 -10.62 -5.99 -14.03
CA THR A 123 -10.34 -7.06 -15.00
C THR A 123 -11.56 -7.96 -15.29
N ILE A 124 -12.60 -7.90 -14.46
CA ILE A 124 -13.76 -8.79 -14.59
C ILE A 124 -14.48 -8.51 -15.92
N GLY A 125 -14.71 -9.57 -16.70
CA GLY A 125 -15.40 -9.48 -17.99
C GLY A 125 -14.61 -8.77 -19.09
N THR A 126 -13.31 -8.52 -18.88
CA THR A 126 -12.44 -7.91 -19.90
C THR A 126 -11.69 -8.96 -20.71
N ASN A 127 -11.30 -8.59 -21.93
CA ASN A 127 -10.44 -9.41 -22.77
C ASN A 127 -9.04 -8.81 -22.84
N TRP A 128 -8.00 -9.64 -22.85
CA TRP A 128 -6.61 -9.20 -22.96
C TRP A 128 -5.73 -10.31 -23.54
N LYS A 129 -4.54 -9.97 -24.03
CA LYS A 129 -3.60 -10.95 -24.58
C LYS A 129 -2.84 -11.69 -23.48
N THR A 130 -2.89 -13.02 -23.50
CA THR A 130 -2.22 -13.89 -22.52
C THR A 130 -0.69 -13.77 -22.57
N ASP A 131 -0.13 -13.32 -23.70
CA ASP A 131 1.30 -13.12 -23.94
C ASP A 131 1.68 -11.63 -24.09
N GLY A 132 0.91 -10.73 -23.47
CA GLY A 132 1.11 -9.28 -23.55
C GLY A 132 1.43 -8.60 -22.21
N SER A 133 1.66 -7.29 -22.27
CA SER A 133 1.95 -6.45 -21.10
C SER A 133 0.85 -6.47 -20.04
N THR A 134 -0.41 -6.69 -20.43
CA THR A 134 -1.52 -6.91 -19.49
C THR A 134 -1.32 -8.20 -18.68
N ALA A 135 -0.92 -9.31 -19.30
CA ALA A 135 -0.66 -10.55 -18.58
C ALA A 135 0.50 -10.41 -17.58
N GLU A 136 1.56 -9.71 -17.98
CA GLU A 136 2.73 -9.43 -17.14
C GLU A 136 2.34 -8.63 -15.89
N ILE A 137 1.60 -7.52 -16.07
CA ILE A 137 1.21 -6.67 -14.94
C ILE A 137 0.21 -7.37 -14.02
N LEU A 138 -0.70 -8.21 -14.54
CA LEU A 138 -1.62 -8.98 -13.71
C LEU A 138 -0.89 -10.05 -12.90
N THR A 139 0.17 -10.64 -13.46
CA THR A 139 1.07 -11.54 -12.73
C THR A 139 1.78 -10.83 -11.58
N GLU A 140 2.20 -9.57 -11.79
CA GLU A 140 2.75 -8.74 -10.71
C GLU A 140 1.70 -8.43 -9.64
N VAL A 141 0.47 -8.08 -10.04
CA VAL A 141 -0.64 -7.80 -9.12
C VAL A 141 -0.99 -9.03 -8.28
N ASP A 142 -1.00 -10.23 -8.87
CA ASP A 142 -1.20 -11.49 -8.14
C ASP A 142 -0.14 -11.67 -7.03
N ALA A 143 1.13 -11.39 -7.35
CA ALA A 143 2.21 -11.43 -6.37
C ALA A 143 2.07 -10.35 -5.29
N ASP A 144 1.66 -9.14 -5.65
CA ASP A 144 1.44 -8.02 -4.72
C ASP A 144 0.28 -8.30 -3.76
N ILE A 145 -0.79 -8.96 -4.22
CA ILE A 145 -1.90 -9.41 -3.35
C ILE A 145 -1.39 -10.38 -2.29
N VAL A 146 -0.52 -11.33 -2.66
CA VAL A 146 0.10 -12.25 -1.68
C VAL A 146 0.91 -11.48 -0.63
N GLN A 147 1.69 -10.47 -1.03
CA GLN A 147 2.44 -9.63 -0.10
C GLN A 147 1.54 -8.79 0.80
N ALA A 148 0.46 -8.22 0.26
CA ALA A 148 -0.51 -7.47 1.03
C ALA A 148 -1.25 -8.35 2.04
N ILE A 149 -1.62 -9.59 1.67
CA ILE A 149 -2.16 -10.59 2.59
C ILE A 149 -1.17 -10.88 3.73
N GLN A 150 0.12 -11.05 3.42
CA GLN A 150 1.13 -11.25 4.47
C GLN A 150 1.21 -10.05 5.43
N SER A 151 1.20 -8.82 4.89
CA SER A 151 1.15 -7.58 5.67
C SER A 151 -0.11 -7.52 6.56
N CYS A 152 -1.26 -8.01 6.08
CA CYS A 152 -2.49 -8.09 6.88
C CYS A 152 -2.34 -9.02 8.10
N LYS A 153 -1.62 -10.14 7.97
CA LYS A 153 -1.36 -11.07 9.09
C LYS A 153 -0.55 -10.39 10.18
N GLU A 154 0.52 -9.69 9.79
CA GLU A 154 1.37 -8.93 10.71
C GLU A 154 0.61 -7.76 11.36
N GLU A 155 -0.31 -7.13 10.61
CA GLU A 155 -1.20 -6.09 11.13
C GLU A 155 -2.16 -6.63 12.21
N LEU A 156 -2.67 -7.86 12.04
CA LEU A 156 -3.49 -8.54 13.04
C LEU A 156 -2.69 -8.97 14.27
N GLU A 157 -1.50 -9.56 14.09
CA GLU A 157 -0.64 -10.03 15.19
C GLU A 157 -0.21 -8.91 16.15
N THR A 158 -0.12 -7.70 15.62
CA THR A 158 0.27 -6.51 16.38
C THR A 158 -0.91 -5.72 16.94
N ASP A 159 -2.12 -6.30 16.86
CA ASP A 159 -3.40 -5.76 17.34
C ASP A 159 -3.68 -4.32 16.83
N ARG A 160 -3.20 -4.01 15.62
CA ARG A 160 -3.41 -2.70 14.98
C ARG A 160 -4.78 -2.60 14.29
N VAL A 161 -5.44 -3.74 14.08
CA VAL A 161 -6.76 -3.82 13.44
C VAL A 161 -7.85 -3.54 14.47
N LYS A 162 -8.41 -2.34 14.42
CA LYS A 162 -9.52 -1.93 15.30
C LYS A 162 -10.84 -2.63 14.96
N GLU A 163 -11.06 -2.98 13.70
CA GLU A 163 -12.33 -3.51 13.20
C GLU A 163 -12.12 -4.81 12.42
N ARG A 164 -12.09 -5.94 13.15
CA ARG A 164 -11.88 -7.27 12.55
C ARG A 164 -12.97 -7.66 11.56
N ASP A 165 -14.20 -7.19 11.73
CA ASP A 165 -15.28 -7.45 10.79
C ASP A 165 -15.08 -6.71 9.47
N THR A 166 -14.53 -5.49 9.50
CA THR A 166 -14.15 -4.75 8.29
C THR A 166 -13.04 -5.48 7.55
N ALA A 167 -12.01 -5.94 8.27
CA ALA A 167 -10.94 -6.78 7.72
C ALA A 167 -11.48 -8.04 7.05
N ARG A 168 -12.44 -8.75 7.67
CA ARG A 168 -13.05 -9.96 7.10
C ARG A 168 -13.80 -9.65 5.81
N ARG A 169 -14.60 -8.59 5.79
CA ARG A 169 -15.33 -8.17 4.59
C ARG A 169 -14.41 -7.84 3.42
N ILE A 170 -13.25 -7.24 3.67
CA ILE A 170 -12.27 -6.93 2.62
C ILE A 170 -11.74 -8.23 1.99
N VAL A 171 -11.33 -9.20 2.82
CA VAL A 171 -10.84 -10.50 2.34
C VAL A 171 -11.93 -11.27 1.58
N ASP A 172 -13.16 -11.29 2.09
CA ASP A 172 -14.29 -11.95 1.42
C ASP A 172 -14.60 -11.31 0.05
N LYS A 173 -14.55 -9.98 -0.04
CA LYS A 173 -14.74 -9.26 -1.31
C LYS A 173 -13.63 -9.62 -2.31
N LEU A 174 -12.38 -9.60 -1.87
CA LEU A 174 -11.24 -9.99 -2.69
C LEU A 174 -11.35 -11.43 -3.18
N GLN A 175 -11.75 -12.35 -2.32
CA GLN A 175 -11.95 -13.73 -2.70
C GLN A 175 -12.99 -13.86 -3.81
N ARG A 176 -14.14 -13.16 -3.70
CA ARG A 176 -15.17 -13.16 -4.74
C ARG A 176 -14.67 -12.55 -6.04
N ALA A 177 -14.05 -11.37 -5.98
CA ALA A 177 -13.51 -10.70 -7.16
C ALA A 177 -12.48 -11.56 -7.91
N ILE A 178 -11.62 -12.29 -7.19
CA ILE A 178 -10.67 -13.24 -7.80
C ILE A 178 -11.40 -14.39 -8.51
N GLN A 179 -12.45 -14.95 -7.92
CA GLN A 179 -13.25 -16.00 -8.57
C GLN A 179 -13.96 -15.46 -9.83
N ASP A 180 -14.55 -14.28 -9.72
CA ASP A 180 -15.28 -13.62 -10.81
C ASP A 180 -14.35 -13.15 -11.95
N SER A 181 -13.05 -12.94 -11.66
CA SER A 181 -12.03 -12.61 -12.66
C SER A 181 -11.55 -13.81 -13.49
N SER A 182 -12.04 -15.03 -13.21
CA SER A 182 -11.64 -16.22 -13.96
C SER A 182 -11.93 -16.09 -15.46
N ARG A 183 -11.03 -16.63 -16.28
CA ARG A 183 -11.15 -16.61 -17.74
C ARG A 183 -11.01 -18.02 -18.28
N GLU A 184 -11.99 -18.45 -19.07
CA GLU A 184 -12.04 -19.82 -19.62
C GLU A 184 -11.90 -20.92 -18.54
N GLY A 185 -12.38 -20.63 -17.32
CA GLY A 185 -12.27 -21.53 -16.17
C GLY A 185 -10.90 -21.52 -15.47
N VAL A 186 -9.96 -20.68 -15.91
CA VAL A 186 -8.64 -20.49 -15.29
C VAL A 186 -8.62 -19.22 -14.44
N LEU A 187 -8.11 -19.32 -13.22
CA LEU A 187 -7.96 -18.17 -12.33
C LEU A 187 -6.79 -17.30 -12.78
N VAL A 188 -7.05 -16.00 -12.94
CA VAL A 188 -6.01 -15.00 -13.29
C VAL A 188 -5.08 -14.75 -12.10
N PHE A 189 -5.64 -14.72 -10.88
CA PHE A 189 -4.91 -14.46 -9.63
C PHE A 189 -4.81 -15.74 -8.78
N GLU A 190 -4.17 -16.76 -9.33
CA GLU A 190 -4.10 -18.10 -8.71
C GLU A 190 -3.33 -18.08 -7.37
N LYS A 191 -2.21 -17.35 -7.29
CA LYS A 191 -1.39 -17.31 -6.06
C LYS A 191 -2.15 -16.61 -4.94
N ALA A 192 -2.83 -15.52 -5.26
CA ALA A 192 -3.71 -14.82 -4.34
C ALA A 192 -4.86 -15.72 -3.86
N ALA A 193 -5.53 -16.43 -4.78
CA ALA A 193 -6.58 -17.37 -4.42
C ALA A 193 -6.09 -18.43 -3.43
N HIS A 194 -4.91 -19.01 -3.69
CA HIS A 194 -4.28 -19.98 -2.79
C HIS A 194 -3.92 -19.33 -1.45
N SER A 195 -3.33 -18.13 -1.44
CA SER A 195 -2.97 -17.41 -0.21
C SER A 195 -4.17 -17.15 0.71
N ILE A 196 -5.33 -16.80 0.13
CA ILE A 196 -6.59 -16.60 0.86
C ILE A 196 -7.10 -17.90 1.48
N GLN A 197 -6.91 -19.07 0.87
CA GLN A 197 -7.35 -20.35 1.45
C GLN A 197 -6.69 -20.67 2.80
N TYR A 198 -5.47 -20.17 3.02
CA TYR A 198 -4.76 -20.31 4.30
C TYR A 198 -4.95 -19.09 5.21
N TRP A 199 -5.83 -18.16 4.85
CA TRP A 199 -6.19 -17.04 5.70
C TRP A 199 -7.00 -17.54 6.91
N LYS A 200 -6.51 -17.25 8.11
CA LYS A 200 -7.18 -17.58 9.37
C LYS A 200 -7.29 -16.31 10.20
N PHE A 201 -8.51 -16.01 10.65
CA PHE A 201 -8.79 -14.96 11.63
C PHE A 201 -8.64 -15.47 13.06
#